data_AF-A0A9X0D093-F1
#
_entry.id   AF-A0A9X0D093-F1
#
_cell.length_a   1.000
_cell.length_b   1.000
_cell.length_c   1.000
_cell.angle_alpha   90.00
_cell.angle_beta   90.00
_cell.angle_gamma   90.00
#
_symmetry.space_group_name_H-M   'P 1'
#
loop_
_entity.id
_entity.type
_entity.pdbx_description
1 polymer ?
#
loop_
_entity_poly.entity_id
_entity_poly.type
_entity_poly.pdbx_seq_one_letter_code
_entity_poly.pdbx_strand_id
1 'polypeptide(L)'
;MSHLPGHSRYEILKIWIPTHGVVNIYRNPRGEYHADNAFILEKSVNRHGVEKLRVLASQGGVIKITRDESVPQSGNKYTIEPSLSMDQSEVFVESGPRSPVQ
;
A
#
# COMPACT_ATOMS: atom_id res chain seq x y z
N MET A 1 -6.01 25.45 -17.86
CA MET A 1 -6.44 24.80 -16.60
C MET A 1 -5.20 24.52 -15.79
N SER A 2 -5.07 25.20 -14.66
CA SER A 2 -3.91 25.24 -13.77
C SER A 2 -3.57 23.84 -13.23
N HIS A 3 -2.32 23.42 -13.43
CA HIS A 3 -1.73 22.29 -12.71
C HIS A 3 -1.67 22.66 -11.22
N LEU A 4 -2.57 22.09 -10.42
CA LEU A 4 -2.40 22.08 -8.97
C LEU A 4 -1.10 21.32 -8.66
N PRO A 5 -0.27 21.77 -7.70
CA PRO A 5 0.95 21.08 -7.31
C PRO A 5 0.63 19.60 -7.04
N GLY A 6 1.43 18.71 -7.62
CA GLY A 6 1.15 17.29 -7.69
C GLY A 6 1.15 16.63 -6.31
N HIS A 7 -0.02 16.52 -5.69
CA HIS A 7 -0.18 15.73 -4.47
C HIS A 7 0.11 14.26 -4.81
N SER A 8 1.16 13.73 -4.19
CA SER A 8 1.48 12.31 -4.27
C SER A 8 0.73 11.58 -3.16
N ARG A 9 -0.21 10.72 -3.55
CA ARG A 9 -1.01 9.91 -2.61
C ARG A 9 -0.29 8.61 -2.25
N TYR A 10 0.07 8.47 -0.98
CA TYR A 10 0.55 7.22 -0.39
C TYR A 10 -0.60 6.52 0.31
N GLU A 11 -0.74 5.22 0.06
CA GLU A 11 -1.67 4.35 0.80
C GLU A 11 -0.87 3.58 1.85
N ILE A 12 -1.39 3.52 3.08
CA ILE A 12 -0.75 2.86 4.22
C ILE A 12 -1.72 1.82 4.75
N LEU A 13 -1.27 0.56 4.80
CA LEU A 13 -1.99 -0.54 5.43
C LEU A 13 -1.25 -0.90 6.71
N LYS A 14 -1.94 -0.82 7.84
CA LYS A 14 -1.45 -1.37 9.10
C LYS A 14 -2.18 -2.69 9.31
N ILE A 15 -1.44 -3.78 9.45
CA ILE A 15 -2.01 -5.12 9.58
C ILE A 15 -1.59 -5.68 10.94
N TRP A 16 -2.57 -6.02 11.78
CA TRP A 16 -2.36 -6.60 13.10
C TRP A 16 -2.34 -8.11 13.00
N ILE A 17 -1.20 -8.69 13.34
CA ILE A 17 -0.99 -10.13 13.41
C ILE A 17 -0.95 -10.52 14.89
N PRO A 18 -1.94 -11.27 15.41
CA PRO A 18 -2.06 -11.54 16.84
C PRO A 18 -0.79 -12.07 17.51
N THR A 19 -0.02 -12.90 16.81
CA THR A 19 1.20 -13.53 17.33
C THR A 19 2.48 -12.76 17.02
N HIS A 20 2.44 -11.77 16.13
CA HIS A 20 3.64 -11.21 15.51
C HIS A 20 3.73 -9.68 15.54
N GLY A 21 2.69 -9.00 16.03
CA GLY A 21 2.62 -7.54 16.12
C GLY A 21 2.08 -6.90 14.85
N VAL A 22 2.55 -5.69 14.54
CA VAL A 22 2.04 -4.87 13.42
C VAL A 22 3.02 -4.90 12.25
N VAL A 23 2.48 -5.19 11.06
CA VAL A 23 3.16 -5.01 9.78
C VAL A 23 2.58 -3.76 9.11
N ASN A 24 3.46 -2.87 8.65
CA ASN A 24 3.05 -1.69 7.89
C ASN A 24 3.43 -1.88 6.43
N ILE A 25 2.47 -1.69 5.53
CA ILE A 25 2.68 -1.75 4.09
C ILE A 25 2.38 -0.37 3.51
N TYR A 26 3.34 0.16 2.76
CA TYR A 26 3.24 1.47 2.11
C TYR A 26 3.18 1.26 0.61
N ARG A 27 2.18 1.85 -0.05
CA ARG A 27 2.10 1.91 -1.51
C ARG A 27 2.27 3.34 -1.96
N ASN A 28 3.25 3.59 -2.82
CA ASN A 28 3.47 4.91 -3.38
C ASN A 28 2.55 5.16 -4.61
N PRO A 29 2.48 6.40 -5.12
CA PRO A 29 1.63 6.71 -6.28
C PRO A 29 1.99 5.96 -7.56
N ARG A 30 3.22 5.42 -7.66
CA ARG A 30 3.69 4.63 -8.80
C ARG A 30 3.33 3.14 -8.67
N GLY A 31 2.66 2.75 -7.59
CA GLY A 31 2.32 1.37 -7.29
C GLY A 31 3.49 0.55 -6.77
N GLU A 32 4.58 1.18 -6.33
CA GLU A 32 5.65 0.46 -5.62
C GLU A 32 5.33 0.32 -4.15
N TYR A 33 5.78 -0.81 -3.60
CA TYR A 33 5.47 -1.21 -2.25
C TYR A 33 6.72 -1.27 -1.37
N HIS A 34 6.54 -0.87 -0.13
CA HIS A 34 7.51 -1.03 0.95
C HIS A 34 6.82 -1.66 2.16
N ALA A 35 7.57 -2.43 2.95
CA ALA A 35 7.04 -3.12 4.11
C ALA A 35 7.99 -2.96 5.30
N ASP A 36 7.45 -2.52 6.44
CA ASP A 36 8.14 -2.54 7.74
C ASP A 36 7.76 -3.81 8.50
N ASN A 37 8.71 -4.36 9.25
CA ASN A 37 8.56 -5.62 10.01
C ASN A 37 8.14 -6.82 9.14
N ALA A 38 8.39 -6.76 7.84
CA ALA A 38 8.08 -7.82 6.91
C ALA A 38 8.92 -7.71 5.63
N PHE A 39 8.91 -8.76 4.82
CA PHE A 39 9.58 -8.81 3.52
C PHE A 39 8.56 -9.01 2.41
N ILE A 40 8.62 -8.20 1.36
CA ILE A 40 7.83 -8.43 0.16
C ILE A 40 8.48 -9.57 -0.63
N LEU A 41 7.77 -10.69 -0.75
CA LEU A 41 8.22 -11.86 -1.49
C LEU A 41 7.87 -11.77 -2.97
N GLU A 42 6.68 -11.25 -3.27
CA GLU A 42 6.13 -11.25 -4.61
C GLU A 42 5.16 -10.08 -4.77
N LYS A 43 5.17 -9.49 -5.97
CA LYS A 43 4.22 -8.49 -6.44
C LYS A 43 3.85 -8.84 -7.88
N SER A 44 2.56 -8.91 -8.16
CA SER A 44 2.04 -9.03 -9.52
C SER A 44 0.86 -8.09 -9.73
N VAL A 45 0.68 -7.66 -10.98
CA VAL A 45 -0.45 -6.84 -11.40
C VAL A 45 -1.06 -7.51 -12.62
N ASN A 46 -2.36 -7.75 -12.61
CA ASN A 46 -3.04 -8.33 -13.77
C ASN A 46 -3.51 -7.23 -14.75
N ARG A 47 -3.98 -7.65 -15.93
CA ARG A 47 -4.49 -6.73 -16.98
C ARG A 47 -5.68 -5.86 -16.55
N HIS A 48 -6.33 -6.18 -15.44
CA HIS A 48 -7.46 -5.44 -14.89
C HIS A 48 -7.03 -4.46 -13.79
N GLY A 49 -5.73 -4.31 -13.54
CA GLY A 49 -5.21 -3.43 -12.49
C GLY A 49 -5.33 -4.00 -11.07
N VAL A 50 -5.67 -5.29 -10.93
CA VAL A 50 -5.70 -5.96 -9.63
C VAL A 50 -4.27 -6.33 -9.25
N GLU A 51 -3.83 -5.83 -8.10
CA GLU A 51 -2.49 -6.05 -7.57
C GLU A 51 -2.55 -7.15 -6.52
N LYS A 52 -1.58 -8.07 -6.57
CA LYS A 52 -1.42 -9.14 -5.58
C LYS A 52 -0.03 -9.09 -4.99
N LEU A 53 0.04 -9.09 -3.68
CA LEU A 53 1.27 -9.08 -2.90
C LEU A 53 1.33 -10.30 -2.00
N ARG A 54 2.55 -10.83 -1.85
CA ARG A 54 2.88 -11.81 -0.81
C ARG A 54 3.93 -11.21 0.09
N VAL A 55 3.64 -11.17 1.38
CA VAL A 55 4.48 -10.55 2.40
C VAL A 55 4.80 -11.59 3.46
N LEU A 56 6.08 -11.77 3.76
CA LEU A 56 6.55 -12.60 4.88
C LEU A 56 6.70 -11.73 6.12
N ALA A 57 5.86 -11.93 7.13
CA ALA A 57 6.01 -11.27 8.42
C ALA A 57 7.33 -11.69 9.08
N SER A 58 8.00 -10.76 9.77
CA SER A 58 9.32 -10.97 10.38
C SER A 58 9.41 -12.17 11.33
N GLN A 59 8.29 -12.54 11.96
CA GLN A 59 8.22 -13.63 12.92
C GLN A 59 7.68 -14.96 12.32
N GLY A 60 7.52 -15.02 10.99
CA GLY A 60 7.05 -16.20 10.27
C GLY A 60 5.56 -16.13 9.94
N GLY A 61 5.22 -16.32 8.67
CA GLY A 61 3.83 -16.28 8.18
C GLY A 61 3.72 -15.46 6.90
N VAL A 62 3.07 -16.03 5.89
CA VAL A 62 2.85 -15.35 4.61
C VAL A 62 1.46 -14.74 4.59
N ILE A 63 1.41 -13.43 4.44
CA ILE A 63 0.21 -12.64 4.24
C ILE A 63 0.05 -12.41 2.75
N LYS A 64 -1.14 -12.68 2.22
CA LYS A 64 -1.51 -12.33 0.86
C LYS A 64 -2.39 -11.09 0.91
N ILE A 65 -2.05 -10.10 0.11
CA ILE A 65 -2.81 -8.85 0.00
C ILE A 65 -3.25 -8.71 -1.45
N THR A 66 -4.54 -8.54 -1.68
CA THR A 66 -5.08 -8.21 -3.00
C THR A 66 -5.65 -6.80 -2.95
N ARG A 67 -5.24 -5.93 -3.89
CA ARG A 67 -5.81 -4.59 -4.08
C ARG A 67 -6.58 -4.56 -5.39
N ASP A 68 -7.85 -4.19 -5.33
CA ASP A 68 -8.69 -3.98 -6.51
C ASP A 68 -9.10 -2.52 -6.63
N GLU A 69 -8.55 -1.83 -7.62
CA GLU A 69 -8.83 -0.41 -7.85
C GLU A 69 -10.24 -0.14 -8.38
N SER A 70 -10.92 -1.16 -8.90
CA SER A 70 -12.31 -1.02 -9.34
C SER A 70 -13.29 -0.83 -8.18
N VAL A 71 -12.87 -1.18 -6.95
CA VAL A 71 -13.66 -0.96 -5.75
C VAL A 71 -13.76 0.55 -5.48
N PRO A 72 -14.98 1.12 -5.32
CA PRO A 72 -15.17 2.53 -5.05
C PRO A 72 -14.37 3.04 -3.85
N GLN A 73 -14.06 4.34 -3.80
CA GLN A 73 -13.30 4.94 -2.68
C GLN A 73 -13.95 4.74 -1.31
N SER A 74 -15.27 4.58 -1.24
CA SER A 74 -16.00 4.30 0.00
C SER A 74 -15.87 2.84 0.47
N GLY A 75 -15.37 1.94 -0.37
CA GLY A 75 -15.16 0.53 -0.07
C GLY A 75 -13.71 0.22 0.28
N ASN A 76 -13.50 -0.81 1.09
CA ASN A 76 -12.17 -1.35 1.31
C ASN A 76 -11.70 -2.08 0.04
N LYS A 77 -10.68 -1.53 -0.62
CA LYS A 77 -10.08 -2.07 -1.85
C LYS A 77 -9.19 -3.28 -1.60
N TYR A 78 -8.94 -3.58 -0.32
CA TYR A 78 -7.96 -4.57 0.12
C TYR A 78 -8.62 -5.80 0.72
N THR A 79 -8.20 -6.95 0.22
CA THR A 79 -8.49 -8.26 0.81
C THR A 79 -7.20 -8.84 1.36
N ILE A 80 -7.23 -9.31 2.61
CA ILE A 80 -6.08 -9.89 3.30
C ILE A 80 -6.36 -11.36 3.66
N GLU A 81 -5.40 -12.23 3.36
CA GLU A 81 -5.42 -13.63 3.76
C GLU A 81 -4.15 -14.00 4.54
N PRO A 82 -4.26 -14.70 5.69
CA PRO A 82 -5.51 -15.04 6.39
C PRO A 82 -6.28 -13.78 6.83
N SER A 83 -7.56 -13.92 7.19
CA SER A 83 -8.37 -12.78 7.61
C SER A 83 -7.79 -12.15 8.88
N LEU A 84 -7.08 -11.05 8.71
CA LEU A 84 -6.41 -10.28 9.76
C LEU A 84 -7.07 -8.92 9.92
N SER A 85 -6.95 -8.34 11.12
CA SER A 85 -7.41 -6.97 11.37
C SER A 85 -6.48 -5.98 10.66
N MET A 86 -7.08 -5.00 9.98
CA MET A 86 -6.36 -3.99 9.22
C MET A 86 -7.00 -2.62 9.43
N ASP A 87 -6.15 -1.60 9.48
CA ASP A 87 -6.48 -0.19 9.39
C ASP A 87 -5.83 0.39 8.14
N GLN A 88 -6.56 1.23 7.44
CA GLN A 88 -6.12 1.85 6.20
C GLN A 88 -6.06 3.37 6.39
N SER A 89 -4.98 3.97 5.93
CA SER A 89 -4.82 5.42 5.91
C SER A 89 -4.26 5.88 4.57
N GLU A 90 -4.51 7.14 4.22
CA GLU A 90 -3.92 7.79 3.05
C GLU A 90 -3.18 9.06 3.50
N VAL A 91 -2.00 9.30 2.94
CA VAL A 91 -1.21 10.52 3.19
C VAL A 91 -0.95 11.21 1.86
N PHE A 92 -1.20 12.51 1.82
CA PHE A 92 -0.93 13.36 0.67
C PHE A 92 0.37 14.12 0.91
N VAL A 93 1.36 13.88 0.05
CA VAL A 93 2.61 14.64 0.06
C VAL A 93 2.51 15.75 -0.97
N GLU A 94 2.58 17.00 -0.50
CA GLU A 94 2.77 18.15 -1.38
C GLU A 94 4.19 18.10 -1.93
N SER A 95 4.31 17.96 -3.25
CA SER A 95 5.60 18.22 -3.90
C SER A 95 5.76 19.73 -4.03
N GLY A 96 6.65 20.32 -3.22
CA GLY A 96 7.02 21.72 -3.34
C GLY A 96 7.55 22.05 -4.74
N PRO A 97 7.47 23.31 -5.19
CA PRO A 97 7.99 23.67 -6.51
C PRO A 97 9.47 23.28 -6.59
N ARG A 98 9.86 22.57 -7.65
CA ARG A 98 11.28 22.39 -7.99
C ARG A 98 11.88 23.78 -8.12
N SER A 99 12.76 24.15 -7.20
CA SER A 99 13.57 25.36 -7.37
C SER A 99 14.32 25.22 -8.70
N PRO A 100 14.25 26.20 -9.61
CA PRO A 100 15.08 26.16 -10.79
C PRO A 100 16.53 26.18 -10.32
N VAL A 101 17.28 25.16 -10.72
CA VAL A 101 18.73 25.15 -10.58
C VAL A 101 19.22 26.35 -11.40
N GLN A 102 19.85 27.31 -10.71
CA GLN A 102 20.51 28.45 -11.34
C GLN A 102 21.73 27.99 -12.14
#